data_AF-A0A536C7D8-F1
#
_entry.id   AF-A0A536C7D8-F1
#
_cell.length_a   1.000
_cell.length_b   1.000
_cell.length_c   1.000
_cell.angle_alpha   90.00
_cell.angle_beta   90.00
_cell.angle_gamma   90.00
#
_symmetry.space_group_name_H-M   'P 1'
#
loop_
_entity.id
_entity.type
_entity.pdbx_description
1 polymer ?
#
loop_
_entity_poly.entity_id
_entity_poly.type
_entity_poly.pdbx_seq_one_letter_code
_entity_poly.pdbx_strand_id
1 'polypeptide(L)'
;MRSALRTLGNAAIGIGLGMSVLGTAFVVSQFATRQGSIAGATSSPSVVNAGVAVVTTRTPPPAPPTPPVSSPTPTSTPPPATATPTPAPRATPDPLAATAYSNSGKRYAALRAPVGYTFTAPFAGAVTVRRYQLISGEVRVGSLFPGVPFFPYITLESADRRIIFRPGALDVDTEVIVQDGDRVAGGAALFKITGEGASSWHAFYDRGVSANVIASVAALPSGSELDPVAFFGNR
;
A
#
# COMPACT_ATOMS: atom_id res chain seq x y z
N MET A 1 -4.39 32.16 -66.97
CA MET A 1 -3.04 32.24 -66.36
C MET A 1 -3.11 31.37 -65.09
N ARG A 2 -2.82 30.06 -65.08
CA ARG A 2 -1.56 29.28 -65.23
C ARG A 2 -0.49 29.53 -64.13
N SER A 3 0.00 28.39 -63.60
CA SER A 3 1.13 28.11 -62.66
C SER A 3 0.72 27.92 -61.20
N ALA A 4 0.83 26.77 -60.51
CA ALA A 4 1.60 25.51 -60.61
C ALA A 4 3.13 25.59 -60.43
N LEU A 5 3.68 24.59 -59.69
CA LEU A 5 5.08 24.25 -59.30
C LEU A 5 5.55 24.83 -57.95
N ARG A 6 6.29 24.14 -57.05
CA ARG A 6 7.01 22.84 -56.96
C ARG A 6 7.19 22.56 -55.44
N THR A 7 7.00 21.34 -54.91
CA THR A 7 7.93 20.18 -54.86
C THR A 7 9.22 20.42 -54.07
N LEU A 8 9.42 19.60 -53.02
CA LEU A 8 10.64 18.96 -52.45
C LEU A 8 10.36 18.77 -50.93
N GLY A 9 10.32 17.58 -50.32
CA GLY A 9 11.06 16.34 -50.57
C GLY A 9 12.37 16.37 -49.76
N ASN A 10 12.48 15.51 -48.74
CA ASN A 10 13.68 14.98 -48.02
C ASN A 10 13.42 14.92 -46.49
N ALA A 11 13.79 13.89 -45.73
CA ALA A 11 14.38 12.59 -46.01
C ALA A 11 14.14 11.67 -44.80
N ALA A 12 13.97 10.38 -45.07
CA ALA A 12 14.13 9.31 -44.09
C ALA A 12 15.62 8.96 -43.95
N ILE A 13 16.12 8.91 -42.72
CA ILE A 13 17.35 8.23 -42.25
C ILE A 13 17.03 7.88 -40.77
N GLY A 14 17.16 6.68 -40.22
CA GLY A 14 17.91 5.50 -40.61
C GLY A 14 18.76 5.03 -39.41
N ILE A 15 18.23 4.04 -38.66
CA ILE A 15 18.90 2.90 -38.00
C ILE A 15 20.17 3.14 -37.14
N GLY A 16 20.12 2.67 -35.88
CA GLY A 16 21.31 2.29 -35.09
C GLY A 16 20.95 1.98 -33.64
N LEU A 17 20.52 0.76 -33.34
CA LEU A 17 21.31 -0.26 -32.60
C LEU A 17 21.78 0.16 -31.20
N GLY A 18 21.14 -0.43 -30.20
CA GLY A 18 21.57 -0.43 -28.80
C GLY A 18 21.00 -1.63 -28.06
N MET A 19 21.34 -2.83 -28.53
CA MET A 19 21.18 -4.06 -27.75
C MET A 19 22.09 -4.00 -26.54
N SER A 20 21.55 -4.21 -25.35
CA SER A 20 22.33 -4.68 -24.20
C SER A 20 21.46 -5.60 -23.37
N VAL A 21 21.75 -6.89 -23.54
CA VAL A 21 21.33 -8.00 -22.69
C VAL A 21 22.44 -8.21 -21.66
N LEU A 22 22.12 -8.11 -20.37
CA LEU A 22 22.81 -8.72 -19.23
C LEU A 22 21.89 -8.48 -18.02
N GLY A 23 21.41 -9.42 -17.22
CA GLY A 23 21.85 -10.78 -16.93
C GLY A 23 21.96 -10.90 -15.40
N THR A 24 21.11 -11.72 -14.78
CA THR A 24 21.14 -12.22 -13.37
C THR A 24 20.82 -11.20 -12.25
N ALA A 25 20.15 -11.51 -11.14
CA ALA A 25 19.82 -12.79 -10.50
C ALA A 25 18.47 -12.72 -9.75
N PHE A 26 17.79 -13.86 -9.71
CA PHE A 26 16.59 -14.15 -8.93
C PHE A 26 17.03 -14.48 -7.49
N VAL A 27 16.58 -13.73 -6.47
CA VAL A 27 16.71 -14.15 -5.07
C VAL A 27 15.31 -14.31 -4.49
N VAL A 28 14.90 -15.57 -4.38
CA VAL A 28 13.74 -16.00 -3.60
C VAL A 28 14.21 -16.11 -2.16
N SER A 29 13.77 -15.20 -1.29
CA SER A 29 13.93 -15.39 0.15
C SER A 29 12.60 -15.86 0.72
N GLN A 30 12.57 -17.15 1.07
CA GLN A 30 11.45 -17.80 1.73
C GLN A 30 11.64 -17.60 3.24
N PHE A 31 10.85 -16.70 3.84
CA PHE A 31 10.76 -16.69 5.30
C PHE A 31 9.89 -17.87 5.73
N ALA A 32 10.59 -18.86 6.25
CA ALA A 32 10.04 -20.08 6.80
C ALA A 32 9.04 -19.79 7.92
N THR A 33 7.84 -20.30 7.71
CA THR A 33 6.83 -20.67 8.70
C THR A 33 7.48 -21.40 9.88
N ARG A 34 7.51 -20.81 11.08
CA ARG A 34 7.70 -21.58 12.32
C ARG A 34 6.34 -22.05 12.81
N GLN A 35 6.01 -23.28 12.46
CA GLN A 35 4.93 -24.05 13.05
C GLN A 35 5.56 -25.29 13.67
N GLY A 36 5.33 -25.49 14.97
CA GLY A 36 6.00 -26.52 15.77
C GLY A 36 5.51 -27.94 15.49
N SER A 37 6.31 -28.93 15.90
CA SER A 37 5.88 -30.08 16.70
C SER A 37 7.00 -31.12 16.89
N ILE A 38 7.22 -31.44 18.17
CA ILE A 38 7.54 -32.73 18.82
C ILE A 38 8.17 -33.91 18.03
N ALA A 39 9.21 -34.51 18.65
CA ALA A 39 9.21 -35.88 19.22
C ALA A 39 10.49 -36.72 18.93
N GLY A 40 11.01 -37.34 20.01
CA GLY A 40 11.82 -38.58 20.02
C GLY A 40 13.33 -38.40 19.76
N ALA A 41 14.25 -39.15 20.37
CA ALA A 41 14.16 -40.27 21.29
C ALA A 41 15.57 -40.57 21.89
N THR A 42 15.56 -41.14 23.11
CA THR A 42 16.45 -42.20 23.66
C THR A 42 17.99 -42.08 23.63
N SER A 43 18.62 -42.19 24.81
CA SER A 43 19.87 -42.94 25.02
C SER A 43 19.97 -43.48 26.46
N SER A 44 20.43 -44.72 26.55
CA SER A 44 20.38 -45.72 27.63
C SER A 44 21.45 -45.53 28.75
N PRO A 45 21.49 -46.41 29.80
CA PRO A 45 21.83 -46.07 31.19
C PRO A 45 23.28 -46.37 31.61
N SER A 46 23.62 -46.11 32.88
CA SER A 46 24.78 -46.69 33.54
C SER A 46 24.51 -46.93 35.03
N VAL A 47 24.83 -48.15 35.50
CA VAL A 47 24.73 -48.68 36.86
C VAL A 47 26.14 -49.01 37.34
N VAL A 48 26.52 -48.59 38.55
CA VAL A 48 27.37 -49.29 39.58
C VAL A 48 27.80 -48.26 40.65
N ASN A 49 28.03 -48.50 41.95
CA ASN A 49 27.96 -49.65 42.85
C ASN A 49 28.18 -49.16 44.31
N ALA A 50 27.75 -49.98 45.27
CA ALA A 50 28.28 -50.21 46.63
C ALA A 50 28.22 -49.12 47.72
N GLY A 51 27.37 -49.41 48.70
CA GLY A 51 27.51 -48.96 50.09
C GLY A 51 26.63 -49.83 51.00
N VAL A 52 27.13 -50.98 51.42
CA VAL A 52 26.46 -51.90 52.36
C VAL A 52 26.61 -51.35 53.79
N ALA A 53 25.48 -51.23 54.51
CA ALA A 53 25.48 -51.17 55.97
C ALA A 53 24.32 -52.05 56.48
N VAL A 54 24.68 -53.11 57.20
CA VAL A 54 23.74 -54.00 57.91
C VAL A 54 23.50 -53.40 59.30
N VAL A 55 22.24 -53.10 59.63
CA VAL A 55 21.80 -52.79 61.00
C VAL A 55 20.56 -53.61 61.32
N THR A 56 20.64 -54.35 62.43
CA THR A 56 19.62 -55.28 62.93
C THR A 56 18.52 -54.60 63.76
N THR A 57 17.27 -54.96 63.42
CA THR A 57 16.08 -55.26 64.27
C THR A 57 15.53 -54.24 65.28
N ARG A 58 14.27 -53.84 65.07
CA ARG A 58 13.10 -54.17 65.93
C ARG A 58 11.81 -53.57 65.35
N THR A 59 10.78 -54.40 65.14
CA THR A 59 9.45 -54.00 64.68
C THR A 59 8.58 -53.59 65.88
N PRO A 60 8.02 -52.36 65.93
CA PRO A 60 6.99 -52.00 66.90
C PRO A 60 5.60 -52.53 66.48
N PRO A 61 4.67 -52.78 67.43
CA PRO A 61 3.33 -53.27 67.12
C PRO A 61 2.46 -52.19 66.45
N PRO A 62 1.41 -52.57 65.69
CA PRO A 62 0.58 -51.61 64.97
C PRO A 62 -0.30 -50.78 65.90
N ALA A 63 -0.38 -49.47 65.62
CA ALA A 63 -1.29 -48.54 66.29
C ALA A 63 -2.73 -48.66 65.74
N PRO A 64 -3.77 -48.41 66.57
CA PRO A 64 -5.17 -48.51 66.15
C PRO A 64 -5.59 -47.38 65.20
N PRO A 65 -6.61 -47.59 64.35
CA PRO A 65 -7.05 -46.60 63.35
C PRO A 65 -7.80 -45.44 64.01
N THR A 66 -7.46 -44.21 63.60
CA THR A 66 -8.19 -42.98 63.93
C THR A 66 -9.46 -42.83 63.07
N PRO A 67 -10.52 -42.18 63.59
CA PRO A 67 -11.78 -41.98 62.87
C PRO A 67 -11.64 -40.96 61.72
N PRO A 68 -12.54 -41.00 60.71
CA PRO A 68 -12.49 -40.09 59.57
C PRO A 68 -12.86 -38.65 60.00
N VAL A 69 -12.07 -37.69 59.54
CA VAL A 69 -12.36 -36.25 59.66
C VAL A 69 -13.26 -35.84 58.48
N SER A 70 -14.36 -35.16 58.78
CA SER A 70 -15.33 -34.67 57.79
C SER A 70 -14.69 -33.68 56.81
N SER A 71 -14.90 -33.90 55.51
CA SER A 71 -14.48 -33.01 54.42
C SER A 71 -15.31 -31.71 54.42
N PRO A 72 -14.72 -30.52 54.19
CA PRO A 72 -15.47 -29.29 54.06
C PRO A 72 -16.27 -29.28 52.74
N THR A 73 -17.51 -28.78 52.81
CA THR A 73 -18.41 -28.59 51.67
C THR A 73 -17.84 -27.52 50.73
N PRO A 74 -17.79 -27.73 49.39
CA PRO A 74 -17.32 -26.70 48.46
C PRO A 74 -18.33 -25.55 48.39
N THR A 75 -17.85 -24.32 48.59
CA THR A 75 -18.64 -23.09 48.36
C THR A 75 -18.86 -22.90 46.86
N SER A 76 -20.12 -22.77 46.44
CA SER A 76 -20.50 -22.48 45.06
C SER A 76 -20.05 -21.07 44.68
N THR A 77 -19.18 -20.97 43.68
CA THR A 77 -18.80 -19.69 43.07
C THR A 77 -19.92 -19.24 42.12
N PRO A 78 -20.45 -18.00 42.24
CA PRO A 78 -21.48 -17.51 41.33
C PRO A 78 -20.97 -17.44 39.87
N PRO A 79 -21.84 -17.67 38.88
CA PRO A 79 -21.45 -17.67 37.47
C PRO A 79 -20.92 -16.29 37.04
N PRO A 80 -19.90 -16.23 36.17
CA PRO A 80 -19.37 -14.96 35.70
C PRO A 80 -20.46 -14.18 34.96
N ALA A 81 -20.58 -12.89 35.29
CA ALA A 81 -21.50 -11.99 34.62
C ALA A 81 -21.16 -11.91 33.12
N THR A 82 -22.15 -12.13 32.26
CA THR A 82 -22.02 -12.00 30.81
C THR A 82 -21.60 -10.58 30.47
N ALA A 83 -20.40 -10.39 29.93
CA ALA A 83 -19.92 -9.09 29.50
C ALA A 83 -20.81 -8.57 28.37
N THR A 84 -21.43 -7.41 28.58
CA THR A 84 -22.20 -6.72 27.53
C THR A 84 -21.25 -6.37 26.38
N PRO A 85 -21.53 -6.79 25.12
CA PRO A 85 -20.69 -6.44 23.99
C PRO A 85 -20.59 -4.91 23.86
N THR A 86 -19.36 -4.40 23.91
CA THR A 86 -19.09 -2.98 23.65
C THR A 86 -19.43 -2.69 22.19
N PRO A 87 -20.26 -1.68 21.88
CA PRO A 87 -20.55 -1.32 20.50
C PRO A 87 -19.26 -0.98 19.76
N ALA A 88 -19.08 -1.57 18.58
CA ALA A 88 -17.91 -1.31 17.75
C ALA A 88 -17.85 0.19 17.38
N PRO A 89 -16.65 0.79 17.31
CA PRO A 89 -16.50 2.18 16.91
C PRO A 89 -17.18 2.43 15.55
N ARG A 90 -18.01 3.47 15.48
CA ARG A 90 -18.57 3.93 14.20
C ARG A 90 -17.43 4.47 13.35
N ALA A 91 -17.27 3.93 12.14
CA ALA A 91 -16.26 4.41 11.20
C ALA A 91 -16.50 5.91 10.89
N THR A 92 -15.44 6.71 11.02
CA THR A 92 -15.43 8.09 10.53
C THR A 92 -15.43 8.06 8.99
N PRO A 93 -16.33 8.79 8.32
CA PRO A 93 -16.34 8.87 6.85
C PRO A 93 -15.00 9.38 6.30
N ASP A 94 -14.55 8.85 5.16
CA ASP A 94 -13.38 9.37 4.44
C ASP A 94 -13.64 10.84 4.05
N PRO A 95 -12.77 11.80 4.44
CA PRO A 95 -12.94 13.21 4.08
C PRO A 95 -12.69 13.50 2.58
N LEU A 96 -12.34 12.50 1.76
CA LEU A 96 -12.17 12.64 0.32
C LEU A 96 -13.52 12.79 -0.40
N ALA A 97 -13.74 13.94 -1.03
CA ALA A 97 -14.85 14.15 -1.94
C ALA A 97 -14.42 13.88 -3.39
N ALA A 98 -15.20 13.09 -4.13
CA ALA A 98 -15.01 12.84 -5.55
C ALA A 98 -16.22 13.31 -6.35
N THR A 99 -16.00 14.20 -7.32
CA THR A 99 -17.05 14.67 -8.24
C THR A 99 -16.68 14.36 -9.68
N ALA A 100 -17.71 14.19 -10.52
CA ALA A 100 -17.51 13.96 -11.94
C ALA A 100 -16.94 15.22 -12.59
N TYR A 101 -15.87 15.05 -13.37
CA TYR A 101 -15.28 16.10 -14.18
C TYR A 101 -14.99 15.57 -15.58
N SER A 102 -15.17 16.39 -16.60
CA SER A 102 -14.86 16.02 -17.98
C SER A 102 -14.13 17.15 -18.67
N ASN A 103 -13.16 16.79 -19.50
CA ASN A 103 -12.39 17.75 -20.29
C ASN A 103 -11.94 17.07 -21.59
N SER A 104 -12.13 17.73 -22.73
CA SER A 104 -11.80 17.20 -24.06
C SER A 104 -12.36 15.81 -24.34
N GLY A 105 -13.59 15.53 -23.91
CA GLY A 105 -14.27 14.24 -24.14
C GLY A 105 -13.78 13.08 -23.28
N LYS A 106 -12.87 13.31 -22.32
CA LYS A 106 -12.42 12.32 -21.34
C LYS A 106 -13.09 12.55 -19.99
N ARG A 107 -13.37 11.47 -19.25
CA ARG A 107 -13.90 11.54 -17.88
C ARG A 107 -12.76 11.43 -16.87
N TYR A 108 -12.93 12.21 -15.81
CA TYR A 108 -12.02 12.34 -14.69
C TYR A 108 -12.83 12.39 -13.40
N ALA A 109 -12.16 12.14 -12.28
CA ALA A 109 -12.64 12.53 -10.97
C ALA A 109 -11.94 13.82 -10.57
N ALA A 110 -12.73 14.83 -10.22
CA ALA A 110 -12.28 16.00 -9.48
C ALA A 110 -12.31 15.64 -8.00
N LEU A 111 -11.13 15.50 -7.40
CA LEU A 111 -10.97 15.07 -6.02
C LEU A 111 -10.64 16.28 -5.15
N ARG A 112 -11.37 16.41 -4.03
CA ARG A 112 -11.10 17.39 -2.99
C ARG A 112 -10.81 16.66 -1.68
N ALA A 113 -9.60 16.83 -1.18
CA ALA A 113 -9.18 16.34 0.14
C ALA A 113 -8.67 17.49 1.02
N PRO A 114 -8.74 17.41 2.36
CA PRO A 114 -8.16 18.42 3.24
C PRO A 114 -6.62 18.39 3.21
N VAL A 115 -5.99 19.50 3.62
CA VAL A 115 -4.55 19.54 3.89
C VAL A 115 -4.21 18.50 4.97
N GLY A 116 -3.13 17.76 4.76
CA GLY A 116 -2.74 16.62 5.58
C GLY A 116 -3.23 15.28 5.06
N TYR A 117 -4.20 15.24 4.13
CA TYR A 117 -4.69 14.00 3.56
C TYR A 117 -3.63 13.29 2.73
N THR A 118 -3.47 11.99 2.96
CA THR A 118 -2.51 11.14 2.24
C THR A 118 -3.26 10.21 1.29
N PHE A 119 -2.96 10.33 -0.01
CA PHE A 119 -3.49 9.41 -1.00
C PHE A 119 -2.69 8.11 -0.96
N THR A 120 -3.41 6.99 -0.81
CA THR A 120 -2.84 5.65 -0.78
C THR A 120 -3.12 4.88 -2.07
N ALA A 121 -2.23 3.93 -2.37
CA ALA A 121 -2.36 3.03 -3.50
C ALA A 121 -3.58 2.12 -3.30
N PRO A 122 -4.60 2.16 -4.16
CA PRO A 122 -5.76 1.25 -4.03
C PRO A 122 -5.44 -0.21 -4.31
N PHE A 123 -4.37 -0.46 -5.04
CA PHE A 123 -3.93 -1.78 -5.43
C PHE A 123 -2.41 -1.80 -5.49
N ALA A 124 -1.84 -3.00 -5.45
CA ALA A 124 -0.41 -3.16 -5.66
C ALA A 124 -0.05 -2.89 -7.13
N GLY A 125 1.04 -2.16 -7.37
CA GLY A 125 1.40 -1.74 -8.71
C GLY A 125 2.77 -1.10 -8.81
N ALA A 126 3.18 -0.84 -10.06
CA ALA A 126 4.35 -0.05 -10.38
C ALA A 126 3.99 1.44 -10.42
N VAL A 127 4.88 2.28 -9.93
CA VAL A 127 4.74 3.73 -9.88
C VAL A 127 5.59 4.37 -10.96
N THR A 128 5.03 5.36 -11.65
CA THR A 128 5.79 6.31 -12.47
C THR A 128 5.50 7.73 -12.01
N VAL A 129 6.53 8.52 -11.74
CA VAL A 129 6.41 9.92 -11.33
C VAL A 129 7.03 10.81 -12.40
N ARG A 130 6.19 11.60 -13.07
CA ARG A 130 6.63 12.57 -14.09
C ARG A 130 6.40 13.99 -13.61
N ARG A 131 7.41 14.86 -13.75
CA ARG A 131 7.33 16.27 -13.36
C ARG A 131 7.07 17.14 -14.58
N TYR A 132 6.03 17.97 -14.50
CA TYR A 132 5.60 18.87 -15.56
C TYR A 132 5.77 20.33 -15.15
N GLN A 133 6.10 21.20 -16.10
CA GLN A 133 6.12 22.66 -15.94
C GLN A 133 5.31 23.30 -17.07
N LEU A 134 4.66 24.42 -16.80
CA LEU A 134 4.05 25.26 -17.84
C LEU A 134 5.00 26.42 -18.15
N ILE A 135 5.63 26.38 -19.31
CA ILE A 135 6.63 27.37 -19.74
C ILE A 135 6.11 28.04 -20.99
N SER A 136 5.87 29.35 -20.91
CA SER A 136 5.36 30.16 -22.04
C SER A 136 4.08 29.58 -22.66
N GLY A 137 3.18 29.05 -21.83
CA GLY A 137 1.92 28.44 -22.26
C GLY A 137 2.03 26.99 -22.77
N GLU A 138 3.23 26.40 -22.78
CA GLU A 138 3.43 25.01 -23.19
C GLU A 138 3.77 24.11 -22.01
N VAL A 139 3.12 22.95 -21.95
CA VAL A 139 3.38 21.92 -20.94
C VAL A 139 4.64 21.13 -21.32
N ARG A 140 5.69 21.23 -20.50
CA ARG A 140 6.97 20.55 -20.69
C ARG A 140 7.20 19.51 -19.60
N VAL A 141 7.87 18.41 -19.94
CA VAL A 141 8.20 17.31 -19.01
C VAL A 141 9.69 17.35 -18.70
N GLY A 142 10.06 17.22 -17.42
CA GLY A 142 11.46 17.10 -16.99
C GLY A 142 12.33 18.34 -17.27
N SER A 143 11.72 19.48 -17.61
CA SER A 143 12.43 20.76 -17.70
C SER A 143 12.86 21.23 -16.31
N LEU A 144 13.90 22.07 -16.22
CA LEU A 144 14.38 22.66 -14.97
C LEU A 144 14.35 24.19 -15.06
N PHE A 145 13.24 24.75 -15.54
CA PHE A 145 13.15 26.20 -15.68
C PHE A 145 12.97 26.86 -14.31
N PRO A 146 13.90 27.71 -13.85
CA PRO A 146 13.85 28.29 -12.51
C PRO A 146 12.61 29.16 -12.29
N GLY A 147 12.06 29.13 -11.08
CA GLY A 147 10.91 29.96 -10.70
C GLY A 147 9.55 29.53 -11.27
N VAL A 148 9.51 28.47 -12.08
CA VAL A 148 8.25 27.88 -12.57
C VAL A 148 7.90 26.65 -11.73
N PRO A 149 6.68 26.56 -11.18
CA PRO A 149 6.27 25.41 -10.38
C PRO A 149 6.34 24.08 -11.13
N PHE A 150 6.71 23.02 -10.41
CA PHE A 150 6.57 21.64 -10.88
C PHE A 150 5.21 21.08 -10.51
N PHE A 151 4.61 20.31 -11.40
CA PHE A 151 3.39 19.57 -11.15
C PHE A 151 3.68 18.07 -11.36
N PRO A 152 3.57 17.24 -10.30
CA PRO A 152 3.87 15.83 -10.41
C PRO A 152 2.65 15.08 -10.96
N TYR A 153 2.86 14.18 -11.92
CA TYR A 153 1.87 13.19 -12.31
C TYR A 153 2.33 11.85 -11.76
N ILE A 154 1.52 11.29 -10.86
CA ILE A 154 1.78 10.01 -10.22
C ILE A 154 0.91 8.98 -10.91
N THR A 155 1.54 8.07 -11.64
CA THR A 155 0.88 6.95 -12.30
C THR A 155 1.06 5.70 -11.45
N LEU A 156 -0.02 5.00 -11.15
CA LEU A 156 0.00 3.68 -10.54
C LEU A 156 -0.59 2.67 -11.52
N GLU A 157 0.18 1.64 -11.86
CA GLU A 157 -0.18 0.66 -12.88
C GLU A 157 -0.09 -0.77 -12.33
N SER A 158 -1.13 -1.57 -12.58
CA SER A 158 -1.15 -3.02 -12.39
C SER A 158 -1.39 -3.71 -13.73
N ALA A 159 -1.55 -5.03 -13.73
CA ALA A 159 -1.88 -5.78 -14.95
C ALA A 159 -3.23 -5.35 -15.56
N ASP A 160 -4.19 -4.97 -14.71
CA ASP A 160 -5.58 -4.77 -15.12
C ASP A 160 -5.98 -3.30 -15.19
N ARG A 161 -5.23 -2.40 -14.55
CA ARG A 161 -5.65 -1.01 -14.35
C ARG A 161 -4.49 -0.04 -14.29
N ARG A 162 -4.76 1.19 -14.73
CA ARG A 162 -3.89 2.35 -14.55
C ARG A 162 -4.66 3.51 -13.95
N ILE A 163 -4.06 4.15 -12.95
CA ILE A 163 -4.53 5.42 -12.39
C ILE A 163 -3.47 6.48 -12.67
N ILE A 164 -3.90 7.67 -13.06
CA ILE A 164 -3.02 8.84 -13.13
C ILE A 164 -3.60 9.91 -12.21
N PHE A 165 -2.85 10.26 -11.18
CA PHE A 165 -3.13 11.38 -10.29
C PHE A 165 -2.39 12.63 -10.78
N ARG A 166 -3.11 13.76 -10.84
CA ARG A 166 -2.54 15.08 -11.17
C ARG A 166 -2.86 16.05 -10.05
N PRO A 167 -2.10 16.01 -8.95
CA PRO A 167 -2.26 16.95 -7.85
C PRO A 167 -1.75 18.36 -8.20
N GLY A 168 -1.71 19.26 -7.21
CA GLY A 168 -1.21 20.63 -7.32
C GLY A 168 0.31 20.72 -7.40
N ALA A 169 0.86 21.90 -7.13
CA ALA A 169 2.29 22.14 -7.28
C ALA A 169 3.12 21.32 -6.27
N LEU A 170 4.19 20.70 -6.74
CA LEU A 170 5.18 19.98 -5.94
C LEU A 170 5.82 20.93 -4.92
N ASP A 171 6.05 20.43 -3.71
CA ASP A 171 6.68 21.11 -2.57
C ASP A 171 5.90 22.33 -2.04
N VAL A 172 4.73 22.63 -2.60
CA VAL A 172 3.82 23.69 -2.15
C VAL A 172 2.48 23.08 -1.76
N ASP A 173 1.76 22.51 -2.73
CA ASP A 173 0.45 21.91 -2.52
C ASP A 173 0.53 20.39 -2.33
N THR A 174 1.64 19.79 -2.75
CA THR A 174 1.81 18.33 -2.76
C THR A 174 3.23 17.91 -2.40
N GLU A 175 3.31 16.98 -1.47
CA GLU A 175 4.51 16.21 -1.16
C GLU A 175 4.38 14.81 -1.76
N VAL A 176 5.29 14.43 -2.65
CA VAL A 176 5.31 13.08 -3.23
C VAL A 176 6.15 12.16 -2.35
N ILE A 177 5.58 11.03 -1.95
CA ILE A 177 6.20 10.07 -1.02
C ILE A 177 6.91 8.95 -1.77
N VAL A 178 6.34 8.50 -2.89
CA VAL A 178 6.92 7.46 -3.75
C VAL A 178 7.93 8.01 -4.75
N GLN A 179 8.83 7.16 -5.21
CA GLN A 179 9.79 7.47 -6.26
C GLN A 179 9.38 6.85 -7.60
N ASP A 180 9.96 7.39 -8.68
CA ASP A 180 9.78 6.83 -10.01
C ASP A 180 10.40 5.42 -10.07
N GLY A 181 9.64 4.44 -10.57
CA GLY A 181 10.07 3.04 -10.64
C GLY A 181 9.72 2.20 -9.41
N ASP A 182 9.16 2.79 -8.35
CA ASP A 182 8.76 2.04 -7.15
C ASP A 182 7.72 0.95 -7.48
N ARG A 183 7.78 -0.17 -6.75
CA ARG A 183 6.66 -1.10 -6.62
C ARG A 183 6.06 -1.01 -5.24
N VAL A 184 4.76 -0.76 -5.17
CA VAL A 184 4.03 -0.54 -3.93
C VAL A 184 2.93 -1.58 -3.74
N ALA A 185 2.61 -1.89 -2.48
CA ALA A 185 1.43 -2.68 -2.13
C ALA A 185 0.18 -1.79 -2.08
N GLY A 186 -1.01 -2.42 -2.08
CA GLY A 186 -2.24 -1.70 -1.73
C GLY A 186 -2.15 -1.11 -0.32
N GLY A 187 -2.65 0.10 -0.13
CA GLY A 187 -2.58 0.89 1.10
C GLY A 187 -1.29 1.72 1.26
N ALA A 188 -0.26 1.52 0.43
CA ALA A 188 0.97 2.30 0.51
C ALA A 188 0.72 3.79 0.22
N ALA A 189 1.33 4.69 0.97
CA ALA A 189 1.22 6.12 0.76
C ALA A 189 1.91 6.52 -0.56
N LEU A 190 1.21 7.30 -1.40
CA LEU A 190 1.71 7.77 -2.69
C LEU A 190 2.17 9.23 -2.61
N PHE A 191 1.30 10.10 -2.12
CA PHE A 191 1.55 11.53 -1.96
C PHE A 191 0.60 12.11 -0.91
N LYS A 192 0.95 13.27 -0.39
CA LYS A 192 0.19 14.00 0.62
C LYS A 192 -0.17 15.39 0.11
N ILE A 193 -1.38 15.83 0.44
CA ILE A 193 -1.81 17.21 0.21
C ILE A 193 -1.20 18.08 1.31
N THR A 194 -0.33 19.01 0.94
CA THR A 194 0.36 19.91 1.88
C THR A 194 -0.14 21.35 1.82
N GLY A 195 -0.86 21.71 0.75
CA GLY A 195 -1.45 23.03 0.56
C GLY A 195 -2.84 22.96 -0.06
N GLU A 196 -3.53 24.10 -0.10
CA GLU A 196 -4.91 24.18 -0.58
C GLU A 196 -5.02 24.35 -2.10
N GLY A 197 -3.89 24.51 -2.81
CA GLY A 197 -3.86 24.81 -4.23
C GLY A 197 -4.52 23.76 -5.10
N ALA A 198 -4.97 24.24 -6.27
CA ALA A 198 -5.66 23.42 -7.24
C ALA A 198 -4.70 22.47 -7.99
N SER A 199 -5.28 21.42 -8.56
CA SER A 199 -4.62 20.50 -9.48
C SER A 199 -3.88 21.23 -10.60
N SER A 200 -2.83 20.60 -11.15
CA SER A 200 -2.18 21.04 -12.39
C SER A 200 -3.16 21.33 -13.54
N TRP A 201 -4.33 20.70 -13.56
CA TRP A 201 -5.39 20.98 -14.55
C TRP A 201 -5.82 22.44 -14.54
N HIS A 202 -5.87 23.07 -13.37
CA HIS A 202 -6.17 24.49 -13.23
C HIS A 202 -5.17 25.36 -14.00
N ALA A 203 -3.87 25.03 -13.88
CA ALA A 203 -2.82 25.77 -14.56
C ALA A 203 -2.78 25.49 -16.06
N PHE A 204 -2.98 24.24 -16.47
CA PHE A 204 -2.67 23.78 -17.82
C PHE A 204 -3.85 23.82 -18.80
N TYR A 205 -5.08 23.60 -18.32
CA TYR A 205 -6.21 23.30 -19.20
C TYR A 205 -7.50 24.04 -18.87
N ASP A 206 -7.83 24.18 -17.59
CA ASP A 206 -9.14 24.68 -17.16
C ASP A 206 -9.05 25.47 -15.85
N ARG A 207 -9.04 26.80 -15.98
CA ARG A 207 -8.99 27.74 -14.85
C ARG A 207 -10.21 27.67 -13.93
N GLY A 208 -11.30 27.00 -14.33
CA GLY A 208 -12.49 26.81 -13.50
C GLY A 208 -12.36 25.66 -12.49
N VAL A 209 -11.37 24.76 -12.65
CA VAL A 209 -11.17 23.64 -11.74
C VAL A 209 -10.60 24.13 -10.40
N SER A 210 -11.26 23.73 -9.31
CA SER A 210 -10.84 24.02 -7.93
C SER A 210 -10.51 22.77 -7.09
N ALA A 211 -10.61 21.58 -7.69
CA ALA A 211 -10.16 20.33 -7.08
C ALA A 211 -8.64 20.34 -6.88
N ASN A 212 -8.14 19.77 -5.78
CA ASN A 212 -6.70 19.67 -5.53
C ASN A 212 -6.06 18.50 -6.29
N VAL A 213 -6.85 17.50 -6.72
CA VAL A 213 -6.36 16.44 -7.60
C VAL A 213 -7.37 16.17 -8.73
N ILE A 214 -6.88 16.06 -9.97
CA ILE A 214 -7.64 15.45 -11.07
C ILE A 214 -7.11 14.03 -11.28
N ALA A 215 -7.99 13.05 -11.32
CA ALA A 215 -7.62 11.65 -11.51
C ALA A 215 -8.36 11.00 -12.69
N SER A 216 -7.68 10.10 -13.40
CA SER A 216 -8.30 9.25 -14.43
C SER A 216 -7.96 7.80 -14.15
N VAL A 217 -8.87 6.90 -14.50
CA VAL A 217 -8.70 5.45 -14.36
C VAL A 217 -8.95 4.79 -15.71
N ALA A 218 -8.10 3.84 -16.09
CA ALA A 218 -8.26 3.05 -17.30
C ALA A 218 -8.10 1.56 -16.99
N ALA A 219 -8.83 0.72 -17.72
CA ALA A 219 -8.60 -0.71 -17.77
C ALA A 219 -7.40 -1.03 -18.68
N LEU A 220 -6.64 -2.04 -18.32
CA LEU A 220 -5.54 -2.59 -19.09
C LEU A 220 -5.83 -4.06 -19.43
N PRO A 221 -5.32 -4.54 -20.58
CA PRO A 221 -4.53 -3.81 -21.59
C PRO A 221 -5.38 -2.98 -22.55
N SER A 222 -6.71 -3.00 -22.44
CA SER A 222 -7.61 -2.37 -23.43
C SER A 222 -7.45 -0.85 -23.55
N GLY A 223 -6.95 -0.19 -22.50
CA GLY A 223 -6.88 1.27 -22.41
C GLY A 223 -8.23 1.95 -22.26
N SER A 224 -9.31 1.18 -22.09
CA SER A 224 -10.67 1.70 -21.96
C SER A 224 -10.80 2.53 -20.68
N GLU A 225 -11.46 3.68 -20.79
CA GLU A 225 -11.70 4.53 -19.64
C GLU A 225 -12.68 3.87 -18.65
N LEU A 226 -12.33 3.88 -17.37
CA LEU A 226 -13.19 3.40 -16.28
C LEU A 226 -13.81 4.61 -15.58
N ASP A 227 -14.97 4.42 -14.94
CA ASP A 227 -15.59 5.49 -14.14
C ASP A 227 -14.68 5.84 -12.94
N PRO A 228 -14.04 7.04 -12.96
CA PRO A 228 -13.10 7.40 -11.91
C PRO A 228 -13.84 7.81 -10.63
N VAL A 229 -15.08 8.33 -10.71
CA VAL A 229 -15.83 8.75 -9.52
C VAL A 229 -16.25 7.52 -8.73
N ALA A 230 -16.80 6.49 -9.40
CA ALA A 230 -17.13 5.23 -8.75
C ALA A 230 -15.91 4.54 -8.12
N PHE A 231 -14.72 4.77 -8.68
CA PHE A 231 -13.46 4.21 -8.18
C PHE A 231 -12.95 4.88 -6.90
N PHE A 232 -13.22 6.18 -6.71
CA PHE A 232 -12.79 6.94 -5.53
C PHE A 232 -13.89 7.16 -4.49
N GLY A 233 -15.17 7.16 -4.89
CA GLY A 233 -16.31 7.45 -3.99
C GLY A 233 -16.74 6.30 -3.08
N ASN A 234 -16.16 5.10 -3.23
CA ASN A 234 -16.51 3.91 -2.44
C ASN A 234 -15.44 3.56 -1.39
N ARG A 235 -14.66 4.53 -0.91
CA ARG A 235 -13.58 4.31 0.07
C ARG A 235 -13.93 4.80 1.46
#